data_AF-A0A4Y2M5N6-F1
#
_entry.id   AF-A0A4Y2M5N6-F1
#
_cell.length_a   1.000
_cell.length_b   1.000
_cell.length_c   1.000
_cell.angle_alpha   90.00
_cell.angle_beta   90.00
_cell.angle_gamma   90.00
#
_symmetry.space_group_name_H-M   'P 1'
#
loop_
_entity.id
_entity.type
_entity.pdbx_description
1 polymer ?
#
loop_
_entity_poly.entity_id
_entity_poly.type
_entity_poly.pdbx_seq_one_letter_code
_entity_poly.pdbx_strand_id
1 'polypeptide(L)'
;MLGSRFQLNQNDPDAQTLLNTDIPYNYVYDRNNWKRRKRGGNKIVARMYMLNVKDAERFYLRMLLLHVPGAASFKFLRTVDNVIYDTFKQAAFYRHLLNLDEE
;
A
#
# COMPACT_ATOMS: atom_id res chain seq x y z
N MET A 1 -7.17 -7.64 -5.67
CA MET A 1 -7.44 -6.84 -4.44
C MET A 1 -6.15 -6.31 -3.81
N LEU A 2 -5.15 -7.09 -3.37
CA LEU A 2 -3.81 -6.52 -3.03
C LEU A 2 -2.73 -7.01 -3.98
N GLY A 3 -2.69 -8.33 -4.25
CA GLY A 3 -1.75 -8.93 -5.20
C GLY A 3 -1.84 -8.33 -6.60
N SER A 4 -3.05 -7.99 -7.07
CA SER A 4 -3.21 -7.29 -8.35
C SER A 4 -2.61 -5.88 -8.34
N ARG A 5 -2.62 -5.16 -7.19
CA ARG A 5 -1.98 -3.84 -7.08
C ARG A 5 -0.46 -3.95 -7.03
N PHE A 6 0.06 -4.99 -6.39
CA PHE A 6 1.47 -5.32 -6.43
C PHE A 6 1.95 -5.56 -7.87
N GLN A 7 1.17 -6.31 -8.66
CA GLN A 7 1.47 -6.50 -10.09
C GLN A 7 1.44 -5.19 -10.88
N LEU A 8 0.52 -4.26 -10.59
CA LEU A 8 0.54 -2.93 -11.21
C LEU A 8 1.85 -2.20 -10.90
N ASN A 9 2.24 -2.13 -9.63
CA ASN A 9 3.46 -1.43 -9.20
C ASN A 9 4.74 -2.11 -9.72
N GLN A 10 4.73 -3.41 -9.99
CA GLN A 10 5.86 -4.09 -10.62
C GLN A 10 6.04 -3.74 -12.10
N ASN A 11 4.96 -3.40 -12.80
CA ASN A 11 4.94 -3.27 -14.26
C ASN A 11 4.81 -1.82 -14.77
N ASP A 12 4.32 -0.89 -13.97
CA ASP A 12 4.10 0.51 -14.36
C ASP A 12 4.89 1.47 -13.46
N PRO A 13 5.95 2.13 -13.98
CA PRO A 13 6.73 3.10 -13.22
C PRO A 13 5.91 4.27 -12.68
N ASP A 14 4.87 4.70 -13.38
CA ASP A 14 4.04 5.81 -12.90
C ASP A 14 3.22 5.36 -11.68
N ALA A 15 2.78 4.09 -11.65
CA ALA A 15 2.10 3.54 -10.47
C ALA A 15 3.04 3.41 -9.26
N GLN A 16 4.35 3.25 -9.47
CA GLN A 16 5.33 3.21 -8.37
C GLN A 16 5.41 4.54 -7.60
N THR A 17 5.04 5.65 -8.25
CA THR A 17 5.03 6.97 -7.61
C THR A 17 3.79 7.22 -6.75
N LEU A 18 2.77 6.36 -6.83
CA LEU A 18 1.47 6.57 -6.19
C LEU A 18 1.35 5.85 -4.85
N LEU A 19 0.65 6.49 -3.92
CA LEU A 19 0.16 5.80 -2.73
C LEU A 19 -0.98 4.85 -3.09
N ASN A 20 -1.18 3.84 -2.25
CA ASN A 20 -2.25 2.87 -2.46
C ASN A 20 -3.66 3.51 -2.45
N THR A 21 -3.80 4.67 -1.81
CA THR A 21 -5.02 5.51 -1.80
C THR A 21 -5.25 6.23 -3.11
N ASP A 22 -4.20 6.51 -3.87
CA ASP A 22 -4.25 7.32 -5.09
C ASP A 22 -4.45 6.44 -6.33
N ILE A 23 -4.12 5.14 -6.24
CA ILE A 23 -4.32 4.16 -7.32
C ILE A 23 -5.76 4.19 -7.87
N PRO A 24 -6.84 4.17 -7.07
CA PRO A 24 -8.21 4.22 -7.59
C PRO A 24 -8.54 5.49 -8.38
N TYR A 25 -7.87 6.62 -8.09
CA TYR A 25 -8.04 7.90 -8.79
C TYR A 25 -7.32 7.89 -10.14
N ASN A 26 -6.20 7.20 -10.25
CA ASN A 26 -5.35 7.19 -11.44
C ASN A 26 -5.56 5.96 -12.34
N TYR A 27 -6.03 4.85 -11.76
CA TYR A 27 -6.16 3.56 -12.42
C TYR A 27 -7.53 2.94 -12.16
N VAL A 28 -7.95 2.12 -13.13
CA VAL A 28 -9.13 1.25 -13.02
C VAL A 28 -8.71 -0.18 -13.30
N TYR A 29 -9.23 -1.11 -12.51
CA TYR A 29 -9.05 -2.54 -12.77
C TYR A 29 -10.21 -3.03 -13.63
N ASP A 30 -9.91 -3.42 -14.87
CA ASP A 30 -10.87 -3.85 -15.88
C ASP A 30 -10.36 -5.09 -16.60
N ARG A 31 -11.20 -6.11 -16.74
CA ARG A 31 -10.87 -7.39 -17.41
C ARG A 31 -9.51 -7.96 -16.97
N ASN A 32 -9.32 -8.09 -15.67
CA ASN A 32 -8.10 -8.58 -15.02
C ASN A 32 -6.82 -7.78 -15.30
N ASN A 33 -6.94 -6.54 -15.79
CA ASN A 33 -5.81 -5.69 -16.07
C ASN A 33 -6.02 -4.29 -15.47
N TRP A 34 -4.93 -3.69 -15.03
CA TRP A 34 -4.94 -2.29 -14.65
C TRP A 34 -4.75 -1.42 -15.88
N LYS A 35 -5.56 -0.37 -15.98
CA LYS A 35 -5.46 0.63 -17.05
C LYS A 35 -5.50 2.01 -16.43
N ARG A 36 -4.77 2.96 -17.02
CA ARG A 36 -4.89 4.36 -16.65
C ARG A 36 -6.33 4.81 -16.82
N ARG A 37 -6.84 5.49 -15.81
CA ARG A 37 -8.18 6.04 -15.81
C ARG A 37 -8.22 7.21 -16.78
N LYS A 38 -9.11 7.13 -17.77
CA LYS A 38 -9.33 8.21 -18.75
C LYS A 38 -10.43 9.20 -18.33
N ARG A 39 -11.39 8.74 -17.51
CA ARG A 39 -12.52 9.54 -17.00
C ARG A 39 -12.90 9.08 -15.58
N GLY A 40 -13.18 10.03 -14.70
CA GLY A 40 -13.69 9.80 -13.33
C GLY A 40 -13.65 11.09 -12.52
N GLY A 41 -14.78 11.44 -11.91
CA GLY A 41 -14.90 12.63 -11.04
C GLY A 41 -14.58 12.33 -9.58
N ASN A 42 -14.63 13.38 -8.75
CA ASN A 42 -14.26 13.42 -7.32
C ASN A 42 -14.95 12.39 -6.39
N LYS A 43 -15.88 11.56 -6.89
CA LYS A 43 -16.57 10.52 -6.12
C LYS A 43 -15.91 9.15 -6.33
N ILE A 44 -14.78 8.94 -5.67
CA ILE A 44 -14.16 7.61 -5.56
C ILE A 44 -14.17 7.20 -4.09
N VAL A 45 -14.91 6.14 -3.78
CA VAL A 45 -14.87 5.52 -2.45
C VAL A 45 -13.70 4.53 -2.46
N ALA A 46 -12.54 4.96 -1.96
CA ALA A 46 -11.42 4.07 -1.73
C ALA A 46 -11.82 3.06 -0.64
N ARG A 47 -12.13 1.81 -1.03
CA ARG A 47 -12.35 0.73 -0.06
C ARG A 47 -11.00 0.28 0.47
N MET A 48 -10.66 0.75 1.67
CA MET A 48 -9.55 0.22 2.44
C MET A 48 -9.99 -1.06 3.14
N TYR A 49 -9.05 -1.98 3.38
CA TYR A 49 -9.33 -3.26 4.00
C TYR A 49 -9.96 -3.08 5.38
N MET A 50 -11.09 -3.77 5.63
CA MET A 50 -11.62 -3.93 6.98
C MET A 50 -10.58 -4.66 7.83
N LEU A 51 -10.16 -4.02 8.91
CA LEU A 51 -9.24 -4.59 9.87
C LEU A 51 -10.03 -5.27 10.98
N ASN A 52 -9.58 -6.46 11.37
CA ASN A 52 -9.96 -7.02 12.66
C ASN A 52 -9.09 -6.34 13.71
N VAL A 53 -9.70 -5.71 14.71
CA VAL A 53 -9.00 -4.97 15.79
C VAL A 53 -8.02 -5.87 16.55
N LYS A 54 -8.21 -7.20 16.51
CA LYS A 54 -7.33 -8.17 17.17
C LYS A 54 -6.04 -8.50 16.40
N ASP A 55 -5.86 -8.01 15.17
CA ASP A 55 -4.71 -8.32 14.34
C ASP A 55 -3.81 -7.08 14.17
N ALA A 56 -2.92 -6.88 15.16
CA ALA A 56 -1.99 -5.75 15.21
C ALA A 56 -1.14 -5.64 13.95
N GLU A 57 -0.70 -6.77 13.38
CA GLU A 57 0.11 -6.78 12.15
C GLU A 57 -0.66 -6.26 10.94
N ARG A 58 -1.98 -6.50 10.85
CA ARG A 58 -2.80 -5.91 9.77
C ARG A 58 -2.96 -4.40 9.93
N PHE A 59 -2.96 -3.89 11.16
CA PHE A 59 -2.96 -2.44 11.41
C PHE A 59 -1.68 -1.80 10.84
N TYR A 60 -0.52 -2.35 11.16
CA TYR A 60 0.76 -1.84 10.63
C TYR A 60 0.90 -2.04 9.12
N LEU A 61 0.41 -3.15 8.56
CA LEU A 61 0.32 -3.35 7.10
C LEU A 61 -0.51 -2.25 6.43
N ARG A 62 -1.66 -1.89 7.00
CA ARG A 62 -2.51 -0.81 6.47
C ARG A 62 -1.80 0.53 6.54
N MET A 63 -1.13 0.83 7.65
CA MET A 63 -0.30 2.04 7.82
C MET A 63 0.79 2.12 6.75
N LEU A 64 1.52 1.02 6.50
CA LEU A 64 2.53 0.97 5.45
C LEU A 64 1.92 1.20 4.07
N LEU A 65 0.79 0.55 3.75
CA LEU A 65 0.10 0.77 2.47
C LEU A 65 -0.40 2.21 2.27
N LEU A 66 -0.66 2.94 3.36
CA LEU A 66 -1.08 4.35 3.33
C LEU A 66 0.07 5.31 3.04
N HIS A 67 1.29 4.98 3.48
CA HIS A 67 2.42 5.91 3.47
C HIS A 67 3.57 5.50 2.54
N VAL A 68 3.59 4.24 2.09
CA VAL A 68 4.64 3.72 1.21
C VAL A 68 4.13 3.67 -0.23
N PRO A 69 4.63 4.55 -1.12
CA PRO A 69 4.27 4.51 -2.53
C PRO A 69 4.86 3.28 -3.22
N GLY A 70 4.21 2.85 -4.30
CA GLY A 70 4.75 1.79 -5.17
C GLY A 70 4.91 0.42 -4.51
N ALA A 71 4.16 0.15 -3.44
CA ALA A 71 4.19 -1.14 -2.76
C ALA A 71 4.04 -2.31 -3.74
N ALA A 72 5.14 -3.05 -3.97
CA ALA A 72 5.20 -4.10 -5.00
C ALA A 72 5.18 -5.53 -4.43
N SER A 73 5.30 -5.68 -3.10
CA SER A 73 5.15 -6.96 -2.39
C SER A 73 5.09 -6.71 -0.87
N PHE A 74 4.73 -7.73 -0.09
CA PHE A 74 4.88 -7.67 1.37
C PHE A 74 6.34 -7.54 1.81
N LYS A 75 7.27 -8.17 1.08
CA LYS A 75 8.72 -8.03 1.33
C LYS A 75 9.15 -6.58 1.13
N PHE A 76 8.70 -5.94 0.06
CA PHE A 76 8.97 -4.53 -0.21
C PHE A 76 8.46 -3.63 0.92
N LEU A 77 7.23 -3.84 1.37
CA LEU A 77 6.65 -3.08 2.49
C LEU A 77 7.45 -3.24 3.79
N ARG A 78 8.05 -4.42 4.00
CA ARG A 78 8.95 -4.70 5.13
C ARG A 78 10.40 -4.27 4.92
N THR A 79 10.74 -3.73 3.74
CA THR A 79 12.09 -3.26 3.46
C THR A 79 12.18 -1.77 3.73
N VAL A 80 13.14 -1.35 4.55
CA VAL A 80 13.47 0.06 4.85
C VAL A 80 14.98 0.18 4.78
N ASP A 81 15.49 1.14 4.01
CA ASP A 81 16.94 1.36 3.82
C ASP A 81 17.72 0.07 3.52
N ASN A 82 17.18 -0.73 2.60
CA ASN A 82 17.69 -2.05 2.18
C ASN A 82 17.73 -3.15 3.27
N VAL A 83 17.15 -2.91 4.44
CA VAL A 83 16.99 -3.91 5.51
C VAL A 83 15.57 -4.46 5.49
N ILE A 84 15.42 -5.79 5.51
CA ILE A 84 14.12 -6.46 5.58
C ILE A 84 13.82 -6.79 7.05
N TYR A 85 12.68 -6.32 7.54
CA TYR A 85 12.20 -6.60 8.89
C TYR A 85 11.24 -7.80 8.92
N ASP A 86 11.11 -8.41 10.09
CA ASP A 86 10.27 -9.59 10.27
C ASP A 86 8.78 -9.22 10.30
N THR A 87 8.45 -8.09 10.94
CA THR A 87 7.07 -7.64 11.13
C THR A 87 6.77 -6.32 10.42
N PHE A 88 5.50 -6.09 10.12
CA PHE A 88 5.04 -4.79 9.63
C PHE A 88 5.16 -3.72 10.72
N LYS A 89 5.03 -4.07 12.01
CA LYS A 89 5.30 -3.14 13.13
C LYS A 89 6.72 -2.57 13.04
N GLN A 90 7.73 -3.45 12.96
CA GLN A 90 9.13 -3.03 12.87
C GLN A 90 9.37 -2.16 11.64
N ALA A 91 8.89 -2.59 10.46
CA ALA A 91 9.04 -1.79 9.25
C ALA A 91 8.37 -0.41 9.36
N ALA A 92 7.20 -0.31 10.01
CA ALA A 92 6.54 0.97 10.27
C ALA A 92 7.34 1.84 11.26
N PHE A 93 7.90 1.23 12.32
CA PHE A 93 8.76 1.90 13.29
C PHE A 93 10.01 2.51 12.63
N TYR A 94 10.77 1.72 11.87
CA TYR A 94 11.98 2.19 11.17
C TYR A 94 11.68 3.17 10.03
N ARG A 95 10.43 3.25 9.56
CA ARG A 95 9.95 4.30 8.66
C ARG A 95 9.47 5.56 9.39
N HIS A 96 9.62 5.62 10.71
CA HIS A 96 9.14 6.72 11.55
C HIS A 96 7.62 6.96 11.43
N LEU A 97 6.85 5.90 11.13
CA LEU A 97 5.38 5.93 11.10
C LEU A 97 4.77 5.66 12.48
N LEU A 98 5.59 5.23 13.44
CA LEU A 98 5.20 4.99 14.83
C LEU A 98 6.00 5.93 15.73
N ASN A 99 5.35 6.44 16.77
CA ASN A 99 6.05 7.16 17.83
C ASN A 99 6.70 6.14 18.79
N LEU A 100 7.84 6.52 19.39
CA LEU A 100 8.57 5.70 20.37
C LEU A 100 7.70 5.30 21.58
N ASP A 101 6.62 6.03 21.84
CA ASP A 101 5.74 5.85 22.99
C ASP A 101 4.72 4.70 22.86
N GLU A 102 4.72 3.93 21.76
CA GLU A 102 3.95 2.69 21.62
C GLU A 102 4.75 1.45 22.07
N GLU A 103 5.13 1.44 23.35
CA GLU A 103 5.61 0.24 24.07
C GLU A 103 4.46 -0.43 24.85
#